data_AF-A0A1Y0I613-F1
#
_entry.id   AF-A0A1Y0I613-F1
#
_cell.length_a   1.000
_cell.length_b   1.000
_cell.length_c   1.000
_cell.angle_alpha   90.00
_cell.angle_beta   90.00
_cell.angle_gamma   90.00
#
_symmetry.space_group_name_H-M   'P 1'
#
loop_
_entity.id
_entity.type
_entity.pdbx_description
1 polymer ?
#
loop_
_entity_poly.entity_id
_entity_poly.type
_entity_poly.pdbx_seq_one_letter_code
_entity_poly.pdbx_strand_id
1 'polypeptide(L)'
;MSVSLTLQTGVTGVQKSISGMEQAAQKVAASGSENVSSSNGALSSPADIVEPLVELKLYEATANASAKVVKTADQALGTLLDINA
;
A
#
# COMPACT_ATOMS: atom_id res chain seq x y z
N MET A 1 20.42 -7.99 16.09
CA MET A 1 20.40 -6.75 15.27
C MET A 1 19.54 -6.84 14.01
N SER A 2 19.36 -8.01 13.40
CA SER A 2 18.58 -8.17 12.16
C SER A 2 17.05 -8.05 12.33
N VAL A 3 16.48 -8.58 13.41
CA VAL A 3 15.01 -8.59 13.59
C VAL A 3 14.42 -7.19 13.80
N SER A 4 15.11 -6.34 14.58
CA SER A 4 14.72 -4.94 14.78
C SER A 4 14.77 -4.14 13.48
N LEU A 5 15.77 -4.41 12.62
CA LEU A 5 15.87 -3.79 11.30
C LEU A 5 14.72 -4.24 10.39
N THR A 6 14.40 -5.54 10.35
CA THR A 6 13.28 -6.05 9.54
C THR A 6 11.92 -5.55 10.02
N LEU A 7 11.74 -5.40 11.34
CA LEU A 7 10.52 -4.85 11.93
C LEU A 7 10.37 -3.37 11.55
N GLN A 8 11.45 -2.59 11.67
CA GLN A 8 11.50 -1.19 11.26
C GLN A 8 11.17 -1.01 9.77
N THR A 9 11.77 -1.84 8.91
CA THR A 9 11.50 -1.83 7.46
C THR A 9 10.07 -2.21 7.15
N GLY A 10 9.52 -3.24 7.82
CA GLY A 10 8.13 -3.65 7.67
C GLY A 10 7.14 -2.55 8.09
N VAL A 11 7.34 -1.95 9.26
CA VAL A 11 6.47 -0.85 9.74
C VAL A 11 6.56 0.37 8.83
N THR A 12 7.77 0.75 8.40
CA THR A 12 7.96 1.87 7.46
C THR A 12 7.32 1.56 6.10
N GLY A 13 7.41 0.32 5.63
CA GLY A 13 6.77 -0.13 4.39
C GLY A 13 5.25 -0.05 4.46
N VAL A 14 4.64 -0.46 5.57
CA VAL A 14 3.20 -0.31 5.81
C VAL A 14 2.79 1.16 5.81
N GLN A 15 3.49 2.03 6.54
CA GLN A 15 3.17 3.47 6.60
C GLN A 15 3.25 4.14 5.22
N LYS A 16 4.30 3.85 4.44
CA LYS A 16 4.44 4.36 3.07
C LYS A 16 3.34 3.85 2.16
N SER A 17 2.95 2.59 2.32
CA SER A 17 1.89 1.99 1.50
C SER A 17 0.52 2.61 1.80
N ILE A 18 0.22 2.92 3.06
CA ILE A 18 -1.03 3.59 3.43
C ILE A 18 -1.08 5.00 2.81
N SER A 19 -0.02 5.79 2.94
CA SER A 19 0.02 7.13 2.36
C SER A 19 -0.09 7.12 0.82
N GLY A 20 0.54 6.15 0.15
CA GLY A 20 0.40 5.97 -1.29
C GLY A 20 -1.00 5.52 -1.70
N MET A 21 -1.61 4.62 -0.93
CA MET A 21 -2.98 4.14 -1.16
C MET A 21 -4.01 5.26 -1.00
N GLU A 22 -3.85 6.16 -0.02
CA GLU A 22 -4.71 7.34 0.15
C GLU A 22 -4.64 8.27 -1.07
N GLN A 23 -3.43 8.53 -1.59
CA GLN A 23 -3.24 9.36 -2.79
C GLN A 23 -3.83 8.70 -4.03
N ALA A 24 -3.59 7.40 -4.23
CA ALA A 24 -4.17 6.65 -5.34
C ALA A 24 -5.70 6.60 -5.25
N ALA A 25 -6.27 6.39 -4.05
CA ALA A 25 -7.72 6.43 -3.83
C ALA A 25 -8.33 7.81 -4.14
N GLN A 26 -7.65 8.89 -3.76
CA GLN A 26 -8.07 10.26 -4.11
C GLN A 26 -8.07 10.48 -5.63
N LYS A 27 -7.04 10.01 -6.33
CA LYS A 27 -6.98 10.07 -7.81
C LYS A 27 -8.10 9.24 -8.46
N VAL A 28 -8.42 8.05 -7.94
CA VAL A 28 -9.56 7.24 -8.40
C VAL A 28 -10.90 7.98 -8.19
N ALA A 29 -11.08 8.59 -7.02
CA ALA A 29 -12.30 9.35 -6.71
C ALA A 29 -12.44 10.61 -7.61
N ALA A 30 -11.34 11.33 -7.85
CA ALA A 30 -11.31 12.50 -8.72
C ALA A 30 -11.60 12.15 -10.18
N SER A 31 -10.93 11.12 -10.71
CA SER A 31 -11.17 10.62 -12.08
C SER A 31 -12.58 10.07 -12.27
N GLY A 32 -13.16 9.43 -11.25
CA GLY A 32 -14.57 9.04 -11.26
C GLY A 32 -15.57 10.22 -11.29
N SER A 33 -15.19 11.37 -10.73
CA SER A 33 -16.03 12.59 -10.65
C SER A 33 -15.91 13.48 -11.89
N GLU A 34 -14.72 13.59 -12.50
CA GLU A 34 -14.50 14.37 -13.74
C GLU A 34 -15.31 13.86 -14.94
N ASN A 35 -15.68 12.57 -14.94
CA ASN A 35 -16.59 11.99 -15.94
C ASN A 35 -18.00 12.63 -15.94
N VAL A 36 -18.40 13.35 -14.88
CA VAL A 36 -19.73 13.98 -14.76
C VAL A 36 -19.73 15.47 -15.15
N SER A 37 -18.56 16.13 -15.26
CA SER A 37 -18.48 17.60 -15.42
C SER A 37 -17.91 18.09 -16.75
N SER A 38 -17.42 17.23 -17.66
CA SER A 38 -16.89 17.71 -18.94
C SER A 38 -17.99 17.92 -19.98
N SER A 39 -18.62 19.08 -19.93
CA SER A 39 -19.55 19.60 -20.95
C SER A 39 -18.86 20.06 -22.24
N ASN A 40 -17.54 19.86 -22.40
CA ASN A 40 -16.79 20.22 -23.61
C ASN A 40 -15.85 19.08 -24.08
N GLY A 41 -16.41 18.09 -24.76
CA GLY A 41 -15.83 17.52 -25.99
C GLY A 41 -14.50 16.74 -25.96
N ALA A 42 -13.87 16.49 -24.82
CA ALA A 42 -12.75 15.54 -24.73
C ALA A 42 -13.18 14.37 -23.84
N LEU A 43 -13.39 13.20 -24.44
CA LEU A 43 -13.62 11.96 -23.71
C LEU A 43 -12.44 11.75 -22.74
N SER A 44 -12.68 11.91 -21.43
CA SER A 44 -11.82 11.35 -20.39
C SER A 44 -11.69 9.85 -20.70
N SER A 45 -10.47 9.42 -21.01
CA SER A 45 -10.24 8.06 -21.50
C SER A 45 -10.35 7.10 -20.31
N PRO A 46 -10.87 5.87 -20.48
CA PRO A 46 -10.78 4.83 -19.46
C PRO A 46 -9.37 4.63 -18.90
N ALA A 47 -8.33 5.03 -19.65
CA ALA A 47 -6.94 5.08 -19.20
C ALA A 47 -6.71 5.92 -17.93
N ASP A 48 -7.48 7.00 -17.71
CA ASP A 48 -7.29 7.94 -16.60
C ASP A 48 -7.63 7.33 -15.22
N ILE A 49 -8.47 6.28 -15.19
CA ILE A 49 -8.81 5.52 -13.97
C ILE A 49 -7.91 4.29 -13.80
N VAL A 50 -7.40 3.72 -14.90
CA VAL A 50 -6.60 2.48 -14.87
C VAL A 50 -5.28 2.68 -14.13
N GLU A 51 -4.56 3.77 -14.40
CA GLU A 51 -3.28 4.07 -13.74
C GLU A 51 -3.40 4.19 -12.21
N PRO A 52 -4.28 5.03 -11.65
CA PRO A 52 -4.43 5.12 -10.20
C PRO A 52 -4.99 3.85 -9.57
N LEU A 53 -5.76 3.02 -10.29
CA LEU A 53 -6.21 1.72 -9.79
C LEU A 53 -5.07 0.69 -9.71
N VAL A 54 -4.16 0.68 -10.69
CA VAL A 54 -2.94 -0.15 -10.67
C VAL A 54 -2.02 0.32 -9.54
N GLU A 55 -1.85 1.64 -9.38
CA GLU A 55 -1.08 2.23 -8.29
C GLU A 55 -1.65 1.83 -6.91
N LEU A 56 -2.98 1.88 -6.75
CA LEU A 56 -3.67 1.41 -5.54
C LEU A 56 -3.37 -0.07 -5.24
N LYS A 57 -3.43 -0.93 -6.26
CA LYS A 57 -3.11 -2.37 -6.13
C LYS A 57 -1.64 -2.64 -5.81
N LEU A 58 -0.74 -1.85 -6.37
CA LEU A 58 0.68 -1.93 -6.05
C LEU A 58 0.94 -1.59 -4.57
N TYR A 59 0.32 -0.54 -4.05
CA TYR A 59 0.42 -0.17 -2.64
C TYR A 59 -0.22 -1.21 -1.72
N GLU A 60 -1.37 -1.79 -2.11
CA GLU A 60 -1.99 -2.90 -1.39
C GLU A 60 -1.04 -4.11 -1.26
N ALA A 61 -0.43 -4.53 -2.37
CA ALA A 61 0.53 -5.63 -2.38
C ALA A 61 1.77 -5.32 -1.51
N THR A 62 2.27 -4.09 -1.56
CA THR A 62 3.42 -3.63 -0.78
C THR A 62 3.10 -3.60 0.72
N ALA A 63 1.89 -3.18 1.10
CA ALA A 63 1.42 -3.21 2.47
C ALA A 63 1.34 -4.65 3.00
N ASN A 64 0.77 -5.57 2.21
CA ASN A 64 0.62 -6.97 2.60
C ASN A 64 1.99 -7.67 2.74
N ALA A 65 2.91 -7.43 1.81
CA ALA A 65 4.28 -7.91 1.90
C ALA A 65 4.98 -7.40 3.17
N SER A 66 4.84 -6.11 3.47
CA SER A 66 5.41 -5.49 4.67
C SER A 66 4.80 -6.04 5.96
N ALA A 67 3.49 -6.29 5.98
CA ALA A 67 2.81 -6.95 7.10
C ALA A 67 3.31 -8.38 7.32
N LYS A 68 3.60 -9.12 6.25
CA LYS A 68 4.18 -10.46 6.33
C LYS A 68 5.60 -10.45 6.92
N VAL A 69 6.41 -9.44 6.59
CA VAL A 69 7.73 -9.23 7.21
C VAL A 69 7.59 -8.97 8.71
N VAL A 70 6.68 -8.08 9.13
CA VAL A 70 6.42 -7.81 10.55
C VAL A 70 5.99 -9.07 11.29
N LYS A 71 5.06 -9.84 10.71
CA LYS A 71 4.60 -11.12 11.28
C LYS A 71 5.73 -12.14 11.43
N THR A 72 6.58 -12.25 10.41
CA THR A 72 7.71 -13.20 10.43
C THR A 72 8.76 -12.78 11.46
N ALA A 73 9.01 -11.47 11.60
CA ALA A 73 9.87 -10.92 12.65
C ALA A 73 9.32 -11.21 14.04
N ASP A 74 8.01 -11.04 14.25
CA ASP A 74 7.33 -11.36 15.52
C ASP A 74 7.42 -12.85 15.87
N GLN A 75 7.18 -13.74 14.89
CA GLN A 75 7.35 -15.18 15.07
C GLN A 75 8.81 -15.56 15.38
N ALA A 76 9.78 -14.92 14.75
CA ALA A 76 11.20 -15.12 15.05
C ALA A 76 11.54 -14.67 16.49
N LEU A 77 10.96 -13.56 16.98
CA LEU A 77 11.13 -13.15 18.37
C LEU A 77 10.46 -14.12 19.35
N GLY A 78 9.24 -14.56 19.04
CA GLY A 78 8.51 -15.53 19.88
C GLY A 78 9.24 -16.87 19.99
N THR A 79 9.76 -17.39 18.87
CA THR A 79 10.57 -18.62 18.87
C THR A 79 11.89 -18.46 19.63
N LEU A 80 12.56 -17.31 19.52
CA LEU A 80 13.74 -17.01 20.33
C LEU A 80 13.41 -16.90 21.82
N LEU A 81 12.24 -16.37 22.19
CA LEU A 81 11.81 -16.30 23.58
C LEU A 81 11.53 -17.71 24.15
N ASP A 82 10.84 -18.56 23.38
CA ASP A 82 10.48 -19.93 23.77
C ASP A 82 11.71 -20.82 23.99
N ILE A 83 12.78 -20.65 23.19
CA ILE A 83 14.04 -21.41 23.36
C ILE A 83 14.80 -21.02 24.64
N ASN A 84 14.61 -19.79 25.15
CA ASN A 84 15.29 -19.30 26.34
C ASN A 84 14.47 -19.46 27.65
N ALA A 85 13.23 -19.95 27.58
CA ALA A 85 12.35 -20.21 28.72
C ALA A 85 12.56 -21.63 29.28
#